data_AF-A0A2M8NVK4-F1
#
_entry.id   AF-A0A2M8NVK4-F1
#
_cell.length_a   1.000
_cell.length_b   1.000
_cell.length_c   1.000
_cell.angle_alpha   90.00
_cell.angle_beta   90.00
_cell.angle_gamma   90.00
#
_symmetry.space_group_name_H-M   'P 1'
#
loop_
_entity.id
_entity.type
_entity.pdbx_description
1 polymer ?
#
loop_
_entity_poly.entity_id
_entity_poly.type
_entity_poly.pdbx_seq_one_letter_code
_entity_poly.pdbx_strand_id
1 'polypeptide(L)'
;MTIGIIDSTVVIHLYRKYSPAINWAKSLTTPLDITTISWLEVIVGAPSKTGLMTCKVIMSQFNLIHLTISDQEWAIEQLEKYRLSHGIGLNDCLIASIAFRLQVPIYTHNLKHMELLLGKHLVIQPYT
;
A
#
# COMPACT_ATOMS: atom_id res chain seq x y z
N MET A 1 -16.23 10.47 -4.52
CA MET A 1 -14.95 10.78 -3.87
C MET A 1 -14.17 9.48 -3.81
N THR A 2 -12.96 9.42 -4.35
CA THR A 2 -12.15 8.19 -4.29
C THR A 2 -11.50 8.12 -2.92
N ILE A 3 -11.74 7.03 -2.20
CA ILE A 3 -11.20 6.75 -0.86
C ILE A 3 -10.44 5.43 -0.96
N GLY A 4 -9.34 5.31 -0.21
CA GLY A 4 -8.58 4.09 -0.11
C GLY A 4 -7.09 4.33 0.08
N ILE A 5 -6.38 3.23 0.25
CA ILE A 5 -4.95 3.20 0.57
C ILE A 5 -4.19 2.71 -0.66
N ILE A 6 -3.13 3.40 -1.05
CA ILE A 6 -2.22 2.89 -2.06
C ILE A 6 -1.13 2.03 -1.43
N ASP A 7 -0.76 0.97 -2.13
CA ASP A 7 0.36 0.11 -1.78
C ASP A 7 1.69 0.65 -2.36
N SER A 8 2.83 0.15 -1.87
CA SER A 8 4.16 0.52 -2.34
C SER A 8 4.36 0.22 -3.83
N THR A 9 3.69 -0.82 -4.35
CA THR A 9 3.66 -1.16 -5.78
C THR A 9 3.23 0.02 -6.67
N VAL A 10 2.23 0.79 -6.24
CA VAL A 10 1.75 1.97 -6.97
C VAL A 10 2.82 3.06 -7.03
N VAL A 11 3.47 3.34 -5.91
CA VAL A 11 4.55 4.34 -5.83
C VAL A 11 5.73 3.93 -6.73
N ILE A 12 6.08 2.65 -6.74
CA ILE A 12 7.16 2.11 -7.58
C ILE A 12 6.83 2.29 -9.07
N HIS A 13 5.59 2.02 -9.49
CA HIS A 13 5.16 2.22 -10.87
C HIS A 13 5.17 3.70 -11.29
N LEU A 14 4.75 4.61 -10.40
CA LEU A 14 4.86 6.05 -10.63
C LEU A 14 6.33 6.49 -10.77
N TYR A 15 7.20 5.99 -9.88
CA TYR A 15 8.64 6.27 -9.94
C TYR A 15 9.26 5.79 -11.27
N ARG A 16 8.86 4.61 -11.75
CA ARG A 16 9.28 4.04 -13.04
C ARG A 16 8.64 4.70 -14.26
N LYS A 17 7.82 5.74 -14.06
CA LYS A 17 7.06 6.43 -15.11
C LYS A 17 6.17 5.50 -15.93
N TYR A 18 5.61 4.47 -15.29
CA TYR A 18 4.72 3.53 -15.94
C TYR A 18 3.43 4.24 -16.36
N SER A 19 3.14 4.27 -17.66
CA SER A 19 2.10 5.12 -18.24
C SER A 19 0.68 4.84 -17.68
N PRO A 20 0.25 3.57 -17.51
CA PRO A 20 -1.03 3.28 -16.87
C PRO A 20 -1.14 3.83 -15.44
N ALA A 21 -0.07 3.73 -14.63
CA ALA A 21 -0.05 4.29 -13.28
C ALA A 21 -0.18 5.82 -13.28
N ILE A 22 0.53 6.50 -14.18
CA ILE A 22 0.45 7.96 -14.31
C ILE A 22 -0.96 8.39 -14.71
N ASN A 23 -1.56 7.72 -15.70
CA ASN A 23 -2.90 8.05 -16.18
C ASN A 23 -3.96 7.80 -15.09
N TRP A 24 -3.84 6.69 -14.35
CA TRP A 24 -4.68 6.41 -13.20
C TRP A 24 -4.52 7.47 -12.10
N ALA A 25 -3.29 7.83 -11.72
CA ALA A 25 -3.05 8.85 -10.71
C ALA A 25 -3.61 10.22 -11.11
N LYS A 26 -3.51 10.59 -12.39
CA LYS A 26 -4.12 11.83 -12.93
C LYS A 26 -5.65 11.81 -12.94
N SER A 27 -6.28 10.64 -12.93
CA SER A 27 -7.73 10.50 -12.89
C SER A 27 -8.32 10.67 -11.47
N LEU A 28 -7.48 10.65 -10.43
CA LEU A 28 -7.92 10.80 -9.06
C LEU A 28 -8.40 12.24 -8.80
N THR A 29 -9.63 12.38 -8.32
CA THR A 29 -10.22 13.68 -7.96
C THR A 29 -9.89 14.10 -6.54
N THR A 30 -9.44 13.16 -5.71
CA THR A 30 -9.08 13.38 -4.30
C THR A 30 -7.81 12.58 -3.97
N PRO A 31 -6.93 13.11 -3.10
CA PRO A 31 -5.78 12.37 -2.61
C PRO A 31 -6.21 11.07 -1.92
N LEU A 32 -5.54 9.98 -2.27
CA LEU A 32 -5.63 8.71 -1.53
C LEU A 32 -4.67 8.71 -0.35
N ASP A 33 -4.76 7.70 0.50
CA ASP A 33 -3.90 7.53 1.65
C ASP A 33 -2.71 6.59 1.33
N ILE A 34 -1.60 6.75 2.05
CA ILE A 34 -0.44 5.85 2.03
C ILE A 34 -0.07 5.50 3.46
N THR A 35 0.16 4.21 3.74
CA THR A 35 0.55 3.79 5.10
C THR A 35 1.98 4.19 5.41
N THR A 36 2.29 4.38 6.70
CA THR A 36 3.68 4.53 7.14
C THR A 36 4.57 3.36 6.76
N ILE A 37 4.02 2.14 6.65
CA ILE A 37 4.78 0.95 6.26
C ILE A 37 5.13 0.99 4.77
N SER A 38 4.16 1.25 3.89
CA SER A 38 4.43 1.43 2.45
C SER A 38 5.40 2.59 2.21
N TRP A 39 5.30 3.67 3.00
CA TRP A 39 6.27 4.77 2.97
C TRP A 39 7.69 4.30 3.29
N LEU A 40 7.85 3.52 4.36
CA LEU A 40 9.16 2.96 4.76
C LEU A 40 9.70 1.96 3.73
N GLU A 41 8.85 1.11 3.15
CA GLU A 41 9.25 0.19 2.07
C GLU A 41 9.84 0.93 0.88
N VAL A 42 9.19 2.01 0.45
CA VAL A 42 9.66 2.84 -0.66
C VAL A 42 10.99 3.52 -0.33
N ILE A 43 11.19 3.96 0.92
CA ILE A 43 12.48 4.52 1.36
C ILE A 43 13.58 3.46 1.27
N VAL A 44 13.33 2.26 1.81
CA VAL A 44 14.29 1.15 1.81
C VAL A 44 14.62 0.70 0.39
N GLY A 45 13.63 0.66 -0.50
CA GLY A 45 13.79 0.27 -1.90
C GLY A 45 14.35 1.36 -2.82
N ALA A 46 14.64 2.57 -2.33
CA ALA A 46 15.13 3.66 -3.16
C ALA A 46 16.56 3.37 -3.66
N PRO A 47 16.83 3.48 -4.98
CA PRO A 47 18.12 3.05 -5.56
C PRO A 47 19.27 4.05 -5.31
N SER A 48 18.96 5.28 -4.89
CA SER A 48 19.93 6.34 -4.62
C SER A 48 19.30 7.47 -3.82
N LYS A 49 20.11 8.43 -3.36
CA LYS A 49 19.60 9.67 -2.71
C LYS A 49 18.65 10.45 -3.63
N THR A 50 18.99 10.56 -4.93
CA THR A 50 18.12 11.23 -5.91
C THR A 50 16.84 10.44 -6.15
N GLY A 51 16.92 9.11 -6.20
CA GLY A 51 15.75 8.23 -6.27
C GLY A 51 14.82 8.42 -5.08
N LEU A 52 15.38 8.44 -3.86
CA LEU A 52 14.64 8.70 -2.63
C LEU A 52 13.92 10.05 -2.65
N MET A 53 14.59 11.12 -3.10
CA MET A 53 13.94 12.44 -3.23
C MET A 53 12.78 12.42 -4.22
N THR A 54 12.93 11.71 -5.34
CA THR A 54 11.85 11.53 -6.32
C THR A 54 10.67 10.78 -5.71
N CYS A 55 10.92 9.67 -5.01
CA CYS A 55 9.89 8.91 -4.31
C CYS A 55 9.16 9.76 -3.27
N LYS A 56 9.88 10.60 -2.50
CA LYS A 56 9.26 11.50 -1.52
C LYS A 56 8.29 12.49 -2.17
N VAL A 57 8.64 13.06 -3.33
CA VAL A 57 7.75 13.96 -4.09
C VAL A 57 6.51 13.23 -4.62
N ILE A 58 6.65 11.96 -5.01
CA ILE A 58 5.50 11.13 -5.39
C ILE A 58 4.61 10.88 -4.16
N MET A 59 5.21 10.41 -3.06
CA MET A 59 4.45 10.03 -1.86
C MET A 59 3.77 11.24 -1.18
N SER A 60 4.32 12.46 -1.30
CA SER A 60 3.71 13.67 -0.75
C SER A 60 2.38 14.07 -1.42
N GLN A 61 1.97 13.38 -2.49
CA GLN A 61 0.66 13.57 -3.12
C GLN A 61 -0.44 12.78 -2.41
N PHE A 62 -0.09 11.92 -1.46
CA PHE A 62 -1.00 11.07 -0.70
C PHE A 62 -0.98 11.48 0.77
N ASN A 63 -2.07 11.21 1.50
CA ASN A 63 -2.10 11.47 2.94
C ASN A 63 -1.41 10.32 3.68
N LEU A 64 -0.45 10.64 4.54
CA LEU A 64 0.24 9.64 5.35
C LEU A 64 -0.67 9.18 6.50
N ILE A 65 -0.95 7.88 6.57
CA ILE A 65 -1.73 7.27 7.64
C ILE A 65 -0.87 6.37 8.52
N HIS A 66 -1.03 6.55 9.83
CA HIS A 66 -0.26 5.85 10.85
C HIS A 66 -1.00 4.62 11.36
N LEU A 67 -0.22 3.60 11.70
CA LEU A 67 -0.69 2.47 12.49
C LEU A 67 -1.19 2.93 13.87
N THR A 68 -2.24 2.28 14.33
CA THR A 68 -2.70 2.29 15.72
C THR A 68 -2.20 1.05 16.44
N ILE A 69 -2.50 0.93 17.74
CA ILE A 69 -2.23 -0.29 18.50
C ILE A 69 -3.05 -1.47 17.94
N SER A 70 -4.35 -1.27 17.68
CA SER A 70 -5.22 -2.31 17.12
C SER A 70 -4.78 -2.81 15.75
N ASP A 71 -4.15 -1.94 14.95
CA ASP A 71 -3.58 -2.34 13.65
C ASP A 71 -2.41 -3.31 13.82
N GLN A 72 -1.60 -3.10 14.86
CA GLN A 72 -0.45 -3.96 15.14
C GLN A 72 -0.90 -5.29 15.74
N GLU A 73 -1.85 -5.28 16.68
CA GLU A 73 -2.43 -6.51 17.25
C GLU A 73 -3.04 -7.38 16.15
N TRP A 74 -3.86 -6.80 15.27
CA TRP A 74 -4.42 -7.52 14.13
C TRP A 74 -3.33 -8.09 13.20
N ALA A 75 -2.28 -7.31 12.92
CA ALA A 75 -1.19 -7.74 12.06
C ALA A 75 -0.41 -8.92 12.67
N ILE A 76 -0.23 -8.95 13.99
CA ILE A 76 0.39 -10.07 14.71
C ILE A 76 -0.46 -11.34 14.50
N GLU A 77 -1.77 -11.28 14.75
CA GLU A 77 -2.67 -12.42 14.56
C GLU A 77 -2.65 -12.97 13.13
N GLN A 78 -2.67 -12.09 12.12
CA GLN A 78 -2.63 -12.52 10.73
C GLN A 78 -1.27 -13.12 10.35
N LEU A 79 -0.17 -12.56 10.89
CA LEU A 79 1.16 -13.07 10.61
C LEU A 79 1.34 -14.47 11.22
N GLU A 80 0.89 -14.70 12.46
CA GLU A 80 0.89 -16.02 13.10
C GLU A 80 0.11 -17.05 12.29
N LYS A 81 -1.04 -16.65 11.74
CA LYS A 81 -1.92 -17.52 10.96
C LYS A 81 -1.38 -17.85 9.57
N TYR A 82 -0.81 -16.87 8.86
CA TYR A 82 -0.54 -16.98 7.42
C TYR A 82 0.93 -16.98 7.03
N ARG A 83 1.87 -16.66 7.93
CA ARG A 83 3.31 -16.59 7.59
C ARG A 83 3.85 -17.92 7.05
N LEU A 84 3.66 -19.01 7.80
CA LEU A 84 4.24 -20.32 7.44
C LEU A 84 3.47 -21.02 6.33
N SER A 85 2.15 -20.82 6.28
CA SER A 85 1.25 -21.50 5.35
C SER A 85 1.17 -20.81 3.98
N HIS A 86 1.23 -19.48 3.94
CA HIS A 86 1.00 -18.69 2.71
C HIS A 86 2.15 -17.72 2.40
N GLY A 87 3.20 -17.67 3.23
CA GLY A 87 4.37 -16.84 2.99
C GLY A 87 4.16 -15.34 3.21
N ILE A 88 3.05 -14.95 3.87
CA ILE A 88 2.71 -13.53 4.10
C ILE A 88 3.85 -12.80 4.79
N GLY A 89 4.17 -11.60 4.32
CA GLY A 89 5.20 -10.74 4.91
C GLY A 89 4.70 -9.95 6.10
N LEU A 90 5.63 -9.55 6.98
CA LEU A 90 5.36 -8.62 8.08
C LEU A 90 4.73 -7.31 7.55
N ASN A 91 5.31 -6.74 6.50
CA ASN A 91 4.83 -5.49 5.93
C ASN A 91 3.44 -5.65 5.31
N ASP A 92 3.17 -6.77 4.62
CA ASP A 92 1.85 -7.06 4.06
C ASP A 92 0.77 -7.02 5.16
N CYS A 93 1.03 -7.67 6.32
CA CYS A 93 0.10 -7.66 7.45
C CYS A 93 -0.13 -6.25 8.01
N LEU A 94 0.94 -5.47 8.19
CA LEU A 94 0.83 -4.12 8.76
C LEU A 94 0.18 -3.12 7.78
N ILE A 95 0.37 -3.28 6.47
CA ILE A 95 -0.32 -2.45 5.47
C ILE A 95 -1.80 -2.82 5.44
N ALA A 96 -2.11 -4.12 5.39
CA ALA A 96 -3.48 -4.61 5.37
C ALA A 96 -4.26 -4.22 6.63
N SER A 97 -3.63 -4.21 7.81
CA SER A 97 -4.34 -3.93 9.06
C SER A 97 -5.04 -2.57 9.10
N ILE A 98 -4.42 -1.53 8.51
CA ILE A 98 -5.06 -0.21 8.40
C ILE A 98 -6.27 -0.26 7.46
N ALA A 99 -6.14 -0.91 6.30
CA ALA A 99 -7.25 -1.09 5.35
C ALA A 99 -8.40 -1.87 5.99
N PHE A 100 -8.09 -2.90 6.77
CA PHE A 100 -9.04 -3.68 7.55
C PHE A 100 -9.74 -2.83 8.61
N ARG A 101 -9.02 -2.10 9.46
CA ARG A 101 -9.64 -1.28 10.51
C ARG A 101 -10.55 -0.20 9.94
N LEU A 102 -10.14 0.44 8.86
CA LEU A 102 -10.89 1.53 8.23
C LEU A 102 -11.98 1.05 7.27
N GLN A 103 -11.96 -0.23 6.90
CA GLN A 103 -12.85 -0.81 5.88
C GLN A 103 -12.81 -0.02 4.56
N VAL A 104 -11.61 0.33 4.12
CA VAL A 104 -11.36 1.05 2.86
C VAL A 104 -10.54 0.18 1.90
N PRO A 105 -10.72 0.35 0.58
CA PRO A 105 -10.00 -0.48 -0.38
C PRO A 105 -8.50 -0.18 -0.37
N ILE A 106 -7.70 -1.21 -0.66
CA ILE A 106 -6.29 -1.09 -1.02
C ILE A 106 -6.09 -1.21 -2.53
N TYR A 107 -5.37 -0.25 -3.10
CA TYR A 107 -4.95 -0.24 -4.49
C TYR A 107 -3.55 -0.85 -4.60
N THR A 108 -3.46 -2.07 -5.11
CA THR A 108 -2.23 -2.88 -5.09
C THR A 108 -2.11 -3.77 -6.32
N HIS A 109 -0.87 -4.17 -6.64
CA HIS A 109 -0.59 -5.27 -7.56
C HIS A 109 -0.25 -6.58 -6.84
N ASN A 110 -0.11 -6.58 -5.50
CA ASN A 110 0.08 -7.78 -4.68
C ASN A 110 -1.26 -8.43 -4.31
N LEU A 111 -2.05 -8.78 -5.34
CA LEU A 111 -3.43 -9.22 -5.16
C LEU A 111 -3.54 -10.47 -4.27
N LYS A 112 -2.67 -11.47 -4.49
CA LYS A 112 -2.75 -12.75 -3.77
C LYS A 112 -2.65 -12.59 -2.25
N HIS A 113 -1.68 -11.80 -1.77
CA HIS A 113 -1.50 -11.62 -0.33
C HIS A 113 -2.60 -10.74 0.26
N MET A 114 -2.95 -9.65 -0.42
CA MET A 114 -3.94 -8.70 0.08
C MET A 114 -5.35 -9.29 0.06
N GLU A 115 -5.71 -10.10 -0.94
CA GLU A 115 -7.01 -10.78 -0.98
C GLU A 115 -7.13 -11.82 0.13
N LEU A 116 -6.04 -12.51 0.50
CA LEU A 116 -6.03 -13.44 1.62
C LEU A 116 -6.27 -12.73 2.96
N LEU A 117 -5.70 -11.53 3.12
CA LEU A 117 -5.76 -10.74 4.36
C LEU A 117 -7.07 -9.95 4.51
N LEU A 118 -7.59 -9.37 3.42
CA LEU A 118 -8.71 -8.40 3.45
C LEU A 118 -9.99 -8.92 2.78
N GLY A 119 -9.88 -9.96 1.98
CA GLY A 119 -10.95 -10.39 1.07
C GLY A 119 -11.04 -9.50 -0.17
N LYS A 120 -11.57 -10.09 -1.26
CA LYS A 120 -11.61 -9.46 -2.59
C LYS A 120 -12.33 -8.11 -2.66
N HIS A 121 -13.31 -7.89 -1.80
CA HIS A 121 -14.10 -6.66 -1.77
C HIS A 121 -13.29 -5.41 -1.37
N LEU A 122 -12.15 -5.58 -0.69
CA LEU A 122 -11.26 -4.48 -0.31
C LEU A 122 -10.00 -4.42 -1.16
N VAL A 123 -9.82 -5.27 -2.18
CA VAL A 123 -8.60 -5.30 -2.98
C VAL A 123 -8.91 -4.91 -4.41
N ILE A 124 -8.27 -3.83 -4.86
CA ILE A 124 -8.48 -3.27 -6.19
C ILE A 124 -7.15 -3.25 -6.92
N GLN A 125 -7.10 -3.83 -8.12
CA GLN A 125 -6.04 -3.58 -9.06
C GLN A 125 -6.34 -2.26 -9.80
N PRO A 126 -5.58 -1.18 -9.57
CA PRO A 126 -5.94 0.15 -10.08
C PRO A 126 -5.76 0.30 -11.60
N TYR A 127 -4.84 -0.46 -12.19
CA TYR A 127 -4.50 -0.44 -13.61
C TYR A 127 -3.80 -1.75 -14.00
N THR A 128 -3.71 -2.02 -15.31
CA THR A 128 -3.13 -3.24 -15.90
C THR A 128 -1.93 -2.96 -16.78
#